data_AF-A0A4R2RNJ1-F1
#
_entry.id   AF-A0A4R2RNJ1-F1
#
_cell.length_a   1.000
_cell.length_b   1.000
_cell.length_c   1.000
_cell.angle_alpha   90.00
_cell.angle_beta   90.00
_cell.angle_gamma   90.00
#
_symmetry.space_group_name_H-M   'P 1'
#
loop_
_entity.id
_entity.type
_entity.pdbx_description
1 polymer ?
#
loop_
_entity_poly.entity_id
_entity_poly.type
_entity_poly.pdbx_seq_one_letter_code
_entity_poly.pdbx_strand_id
1 'polypeptide(L)'
;MNVNALRHEKEEAYLYLAYGISGLLWLTLIWFAWAILIPVMLFSWITGLYLKAQLFGNAVKVSRSQFPEIQQIVDDAAGKLGLTSVPDVFIANGQGVLNALAIRVLSGRYMILYGDLVDLSLDRKAWGELTMIISHELAHHRLGHISIWRTLFLWPATTVPFLGGAYARACELSADRVAMVLTGDTDAACNALVSLSLGSRVLAGQTNLRSFIDQEQSVPSMFGLLQELYSTHPRMTKRILELKKYAQYQGLPTGPA
;
A
#
# COMPACT_ATOMS: atom_id res chain seq x y z
N MET A 1 -25.90 59.27 -3.37
CA MET A 1 -26.47 58.67 -2.15
C MET A 1 -25.33 58.17 -1.29
N ASN A 2 -25.15 58.69 -0.07
CA ASN A 2 -24.09 58.22 0.82
C ASN A 2 -24.58 56.99 1.59
N VAL A 3 -24.18 55.80 1.12
CA VAL A 3 -24.64 54.52 1.70
C VAL A 3 -24.20 54.36 3.15
N ASN A 4 -23.05 54.92 3.54
CA ASN A 4 -22.59 54.88 4.94
C ASN A 4 -23.49 55.68 5.89
N ALA A 5 -24.15 56.73 5.40
CA ALA A 5 -25.13 57.49 6.18
C ALA A 5 -26.47 56.74 6.36
N LEU A 6 -26.67 55.62 5.66
CA LEU A 6 -27.83 54.74 5.80
C LEU A 6 -27.60 53.58 6.78
N ARG A 7 -26.37 53.40 7.29
CA ARG A 7 -26.04 52.34 8.26
C ARG A 7 -26.67 52.63 9.60
N HIS A 8 -27.15 51.59 10.27
CA HIS A 8 -27.78 51.74 11.58
C HIS A 8 -26.74 52.14 12.63
N GLU A 9 -27.08 53.05 13.54
CA GLU A 9 -26.14 53.64 14.52
C GLU A 9 -25.37 52.59 15.38
N LYS A 10 -25.98 51.43 15.62
CA LYS A 10 -25.41 50.32 16.40
C LYS A 10 -24.62 49.31 15.57
N GLU A 11 -24.71 49.37 14.25
CA GLU A 11 -24.13 48.37 13.36
C GLU A 11 -22.62 48.29 13.53
N GLU A 12 -21.94 49.43 13.55
CA GLU A 12 -20.49 49.51 13.79
C GLU A 12 -20.10 48.96 15.17
N ALA A 13 -20.85 49.33 16.22
CA ALA A 13 -20.57 48.85 17.57
C ALA A 13 -20.72 47.32 17.69
N TYR A 14 -21.78 46.75 17.10
CA TYR A 14 -21.98 45.30 17.07
C TYR A 14 -20.95 44.59 16.20
N LEU A 15 -20.53 45.20 15.09
CA LEU A 15 -19.50 44.65 14.22
C LEU A 15 -18.15 44.54 14.93
N TYR A 16 -17.70 45.60 15.63
CA TYR A 16 -16.45 45.56 16.40
C TYR A 16 -16.52 44.57 17.56
N LEU A 17 -17.66 44.47 18.25
CA LEU A 17 -17.88 43.44 19.28
C LEU A 17 -17.79 42.03 18.68
N ALA A 18 -18.44 41.80 17.54
CA ALA A 18 -18.40 40.52 16.83
C ALA A 18 -16.99 40.17 16.35
N TYR A 19 -16.20 41.13 15.87
CA TYR A 19 -14.79 40.92 15.53
C TYR A 19 -13.97 40.52 16.75
N GLY A 20 -14.15 41.19 17.89
CA GLY A 20 -13.45 40.83 19.13
C GLY A 20 -13.76 39.41 19.59
N ILE A 21 -15.04 39.05 19.66
CA ILE A 21 -15.49 37.71 20.07
C ILE A 21 -15.01 36.65 19.07
N SER A 22 -15.21 36.88 17.77
CA SER A 22 -14.80 35.94 16.73
C SER A 22 -13.29 35.75 16.71
N GLY A 23 -12.51 36.81 16.88
CA GLY A 23 -11.05 36.74 16.99
C GLY A 23 -10.61 35.85 18.15
N LEU A 24 -11.21 36.03 19.33
CA LEU A 24 -10.95 35.17 20.49
C LEU A 24 -11.31 33.71 20.23
N LEU A 25 -12.47 33.43 19.62
CA LEU A 25 -12.88 32.07 19.27
C LEU A 25 -11.96 31.41 18.24
N TRP A 26 -11.50 32.14 17.23
CA TRP A 26 -10.52 31.62 16.27
C TRP A 26 -9.17 31.34 16.92
N LEU A 27 -8.69 32.23 17.80
CA LEU A 27 -7.43 32.03 18.52
C LEU A 27 -7.51 30.81 19.45
N THR A 28 -8.62 30.58 20.15
CA THR A 28 -8.79 29.38 20.97
C THR A 28 -8.83 28.11 20.12
N LEU A 29 -9.57 28.10 19.01
CA LEU A 29 -9.59 26.96 18.08
C LEU A 29 -8.19 26.64 17.53
N ILE A 30 -7.44 27.65 17.09
CA ILE A 30 -6.07 27.48 16.59
C ILE A 30 -5.16 26.93 17.70
N TRP A 31 -5.28 27.45 18.94
CA TRP A 31 -4.52 26.97 20.08
C TRP A 31 -4.78 25.50 20.37
N PHE A 32 -6.05 25.08 20.47
CA PHE A 32 -6.41 23.68 20.70
C PHE A 32 -5.99 22.78 19.53
N ALA A 33 -6.09 23.26 18.29
CA ALA A 33 -5.61 22.54 17.12
C ALA A 33 -4.10 22.25 17.23
N TRP A 34 -3.28 23.25 17.55
CA TRP A 34 -1.83 23.06 17.72
C TRP A 34 -1.49 22.19 18.93
N ALA A 35 -2.24 22.30 20.03
CA ALA A 35 -2.07 21.45 21.21
C ALA A 35 -2.27 19.96 20.90
N ILE A 36 -3.03 19.62 19.85
CA ILE A 36 -3.23 18.24 19.36
C ILE A 36 -2.23 17.90 18.25
N LEU A 37 -2.03 18.79 17.28
CA LEU A 37 -1.17 18.54 16.12
C LEU A 37 0.30 18.35 16.49
N ILE A 38 0.83 19.14 17.44
CA ILE A 38 2.25 19.06 17.84
C ILE A 38 2.56 17.68 18.46
N PRO A 39 1.83 17.19 19.47
CA PRO A 39 2.06 15.84 20.00
C PRO A 39 1.93 14.73 18.96
N VAL A 40 0.94 14.81 18.06
CA VAL A 40 0.75 13.82 17.00
C VAL A 40 1.94 13.81 16.03
N MET A 41 2.40 14.99 15.61
CA MET A 41 3.59 15.11 14.74
C MET A 41 4.85 14.59 15.43
N LEU A 42 5.06 14.95 16.70
CA LEU A 42 6.20 14.50 17.48
C LEU A 42 6.20 12.97 17.66
N PHE A 43 5.05 12.41 18.02
CA PHE A 43 4.87 10.96 18.14
C PHE A 43 5.14 10.25 16.81
N SER A 44 4.59 10.76 15.70
CA SER A 44 4.84 10.23 14.35
C SER A 44 6.32 10.28 13.97
N TRP A 45 7.02 11.36 14.34
CA TRP A 45 8.45 11.48 14.09
C TRP A 45 9.28 10.50 14.93
N ILE A 46 9.02 10.41 16.24
CA ILE A 46 9.73 9.49 17.16
C ILE A 46 9.52 8.04 16.72
N THR A 47 8.29 7.64 16.40
CA THR A 47 7.99 6.29 15.90
C THR A 47 8.70 6.01 14.58
N GLY A 48 8.79 6.99 13.68
CA GLY A 48 9.57 6.88 12.44
C GLY A 48 11.09 6.71 12.66
N LEU A 49 11.65 7.36 13.69
CA LEU A 49 13.04 7.17 14.08
C LEU A 49 13.27 5.80 14.73
N TYR A 50 12.35 5.37 15.58
CA TYR A 50 12.40 4.04 16.20
C TYR A 50 12.33 2.94 15.13
N LEU A 51 11.41 3.04 14.15
CA LEU A 51 11.33 2.11 13.03
C LEU A 51 12.66 2.07 12.26
N LYS A 52 13.26 3.23 11.97
CA LYS A 52 14.56 3.29 11.30
C LYS A 52 15.65 2.58 12.12
N ALA A 53 15.69 2.79 13.44
CA ALA A 53 16.64 2.10 14.31
C ALA A 53 16.41 0.58 14.31
N GLN A 54 15.15 0.13 14.34
CA GLN A 54 14.81 -1.29 14.25
C GLN A 54 15.25 -1.92 12.93
N LEU A 55 14.96 -1.29 11.79
CA LEU A 55 15.32 -1.81 10.48
C LEU A 55 16.83 -1.87 10.27
N PHE A 56 17.55 -0.78 10.58
CA PHE A 56 19.00 -0.74 10.38
C PHE A 56 19.79 -1.53 11.44
N GLY A 57 19.20 -1.77 12.61
CA GLY A 57 19.83 -2.53 13.69
C GLY A 57 19.55 -4.04 13.63
N ASN A 58 18.36 -4.44 13.18
CA ASN A 58 17.87 -5.83 13.32
C ASN A 58 17.47 -6.50 11.99
N ALA A 59 17.61 -5.82 10.85
CA ALA A 59 17.38 -6.39 9.52
C ALA A 59 18.59 -6.19 8.60
N VAL A 60 18.69 -6.98 7.54
CA VAL A 60 19.79 -6.91 6.58
C VAL A 60 19.39 -6.05 5.40
N LYS A 61 20.12 -4.95 5.16
CA LYS A 61 19.85 -4.07 4.01
C LYS A 61 20.26 -4.76 2.70
N VAL A 62 19.37 -4.73 1.70
CA VAL A 62 19.67 -5.16 0.34
C VAL A 62 20.52 -4.10 -0.35
N SER A 63 21.57 -4.52 -1.04
CA SER A 63 22.47 -3.64 -1.78
C SER A 63 23.24 -4.40 -2.85
N ARG A 64 24.01 -3.71 -3.70
CA ARG A 64 24.85 -4.36 -4.71
C ARG A 64 25.94 -5.26 -4.10
N SER A 65 26.34 -5.01 -2.86
CA SER A 65 27.27 -5.87 -2.11
C SER A 65 26.56 -6.92 -1.24
N GLN A 66 25.23 -6.83 -1.09
CA GLN A 66 24.41 -7.73 -0.29
C GLN A 66 23.13 -8.10 -1.04
N PHE A 67 23.12 -9.31 -1.62
CA PHE A 67 22.03 -9.81 -2.48
C PHE A 67 21.91 -9.03 -3.82
N PRO A 68 22.98 -9.03 -4.65
CA PRO A 68 23.03 -8.23 -5.87
C PRO A 68 21.88 -8.53 -6.85
N GLU A 69 21.42 -9.79 -6.92
CA GLU A 69 20.30 -10.19 -7.78
C GLU A 69 18.98 -9.56 -7.34
N ILE A 70 18.73 -9.50 -6.03
CA ILE A 70 17.53 -8.84 -5.48
C ILE A 70 17.63 -7.33 -5.72
N GLN A 71 18.81 -6.74 -5.48
CA GLN A 71 19.03 -5.31 -5.76
C GLN A 71 18.79 -4.98 -7.24
N GLN A 72 19.19 -5.86 -8.16
CA GLN A 72 18.96 -5.67 -9.58
C GLN A 72 17.47 -5.66 -9.93
N ILE A 73 16.68 -6.58 -9.37
CA ILE A 73 15.22 -6.60 -9.54
C ILE A 73 14.61 -5.27 -9.06
N VAL A 74 15.05 -4.78 -7.89
CA VAL A 74 14.57 -3.50 -7.33
C VAL A 74 14.93 -2.33 -8.26
N ASP A 75 16.18 -2.25 -8.70
CA ASP A 75 16.67 -1.17 -9.57
C ASP A 75 15.93 -1.17 -10.93
N ASP A 76 15.77 -2.34 -11.55
CA ASP A 76 15.08 -2.50 -12.83
C ASP A 76 13.60 -2.13 -12.73
N ALA A 77 12.90 -2.63 -11.71
CA ALA A 77 11.49 -2.33 -11.49
C ALA A 77 11.27 -0.85 -11.13
N ALA A 78 12.11 -0.28 -10.25
CA ALA A 78 12.03 1.13 -9.87
C ALA A 78 12.34 2.06 -11.05
N GLY A 79 13.31 1.69 -11.89
CA GLY A 79 13.66 2.40 -13.12
C GLY A 79 12.50 2.40 -14.11
N LYS A 80 11.90 1.24 -14.40
CA LYS A 80 10.71 1.12 -15.25
C LYS A 80 9.51 1.92 -14.71
N LEU A 81 9.36 2.01 -13.39
CA LEU A 81 8.30 2.80 -12.75
C LEU A 81 8.58 4.31 -12.74
N GLY A 82 9.80 4.74 -13.05
CA GLY A 82 10.23 6.14 -12.95
C GLY A 82 10.18 6.66 -11.52
N LEU A 83 10.54 5.83 -10.53
CA LEU A 83 10.59 6.26 -9.14
C LEU A 83 11.73 7.25 -8.93
N THR A 84 11.39 8.48 -8.52
CA THR A 84 12.39 9.52 -8.18
C THR A 84 13.18 9.20 -6.91
N SER A 85 12.61 8.39 -6.03
CA SER A 85 13.23 7.94 -4.80
C SER A 85 12.83 6.49 -4.57
N VAL A 86 13.81 5.60 -4.78
CA VAL A 86 13.73 4.16 -4.55
C VAL A 86 13.70 3.92 -3.03
N PRO A 87 12.77 3.10 -2.51
CA PRO A 87 12.76 2.75 -1.09
C PRO A 87 14.01 1.94 -0.73
N ASP A 88 14.52 2.13 0.50
CA ASP A 88 15.53 1.22 1.05
C ASP A 88 14.88 -0.14 1.31
N VAL A 89 15.46 -1.21 0.76
CA VAL A 89 14.94 -2.58 0.90
C VAL A 89 15.71 -3.33 1.98
N PHE A 90 14.98 -4.02 2.85
CA PHE A 90 15.53 -4.81 3.95
C PHE A 90 14.98 -6.23 3.92
N ILE A 91 15.81 -7.21 4.24
CA ILE A 91 15.38 -8.57 4.54
C ILE A 91 15.34 -8.72 6.07
N ALA A 92 14.16 -9.02 6.60
CA ALA A 92 13.92 -9.22 8.02
C ALA A 92 13.53 -10.68 8.31
N ASN A 93 13.79 -11.16 9.52
CA ASN A 93 13.30 -12.47 9.95
C ASN A 93 11.76 -12.45 10.02
N GLY A 94 11.11 -13.35 9.29
CA GLY A 94 9.64 -13.46 9.22
C GLY A 94 9.01 -14.25 10.37
N GLN A 95 9.80 -14.99 11.15
CA GLN A 95 9.32 -15.89 12.20
C GLN A 95 8.20 -16.84 11.71
N GLY A 96 8.26 -17.29 10.46
CA GLY A 96 7.23 -18.11 9.81
C GLY A 96 6.12 -17.33 9.13
N VAL A 97 6.15 -15.99 9.15
CA VAL A 97 5.21 -15.12 8.44
C VAL A 97 5.74 -14.82 7.04
N LEU A 98 4.92 -15.15 6.03
CA LEU A 98 5.17 -14.83 4.63
C LEU A 98 4.52 -13.53 4.25
N ASN A 99 5.33 -12.50 4.11
CA ASN A 99 4.85 -11.19 3.69
C ASN A 99 5.99 -10.35 3.10
N ALA A 100 5.60 -9.35 2.34
CA ALA A 100 6.42 -8.18 2.04
C ALA A 100 5.63 -6.95 2.46
N LEU A 101 6.31 -5.86 2.79
CA LEU A 101 5.64 -4.66 3.24
C LEU A 101 6.34 -3.38 2.78
N ALA A 102 5.66 -2.61 1.93
CA ALA A 102 6.00 -1.23 1.62
C ALA A 102 5.52 -0.28 2.72
N ILE A 103 6.46 0.42 3.35
CA ILE A 103 6.18 1.43 4.37
C ILE A 103 6.72 2.79 3.91
N ARG A 104 5.93 3.84 4.14
CA ARG A 104 6.41 5.22 4.11
C ARG A 104 6.16 5.89 5.45
N VAL A 105 7.24 6.38 6.04
CA VAL A 105 7.23 7.20 7.25
C VAL A 105 7.87 8.55 6.96
N LEU A 106 7.78 9.50 7.89
CA LEU A 106 8.43 10.81 7.75
C LEU A 106 9.95 10.68 7.56
N SER A 107 10.56 9.64 8.15
CA SER A 107 12.00 9.37 8.10
C SER A 107 12.49 8.72 6.80
N GLY A 108 11.60 8.22 5.92
CA GLY A 108 12.00 7.56 4.69
C GLY A 108 10.94 6.65 4.06
N ARG A 109 11.32 6.04 2.93
CA ARG A 109 10.57 4.98 2.25
C ARG A 109 11.32 3.68 2.43
N TYR A 110 10.62 2.64 2.87
CA TYR A 110 11.19 1.35 3.21
C TYR A 110 10.36 0.24 2.55
N MET A 111 11.03 -0.81 2.13
CA MET A 111 10.39 -2.08 1.77
C MET A 111 11.01 -3.18 2.61
N ILE A 112 10.18 -3.98 3.25
CA ILE A 112 10.63 -5.11 4.07
C ILE A 112 10.21 -6.39 3.35
N LEU A 113 11.17 -7.25 3.07
CA LEU A 113 10.96 -8.61 2.61
C LEU A 113 11.19 -9.55 3.79
N TYR A 114 10.23 -10.41 4.13
CA TYR A 114 10.51 -11.44 5.14
C TYR A 114 11.33 -12.58 4.53
N GLY A 115 12.31 -13.09 5.28
CA GLY A 115 13.20 -14.16 4.83
C GLY A 115 12.46 -15.40 4.33
N ASP A 116 11.36 -15.77 4.99
CA ASP A 116 10.53 -16.90 4.58
C ASP A 116 9.97 -16.74 3.16
N LEU A 117 9.65 -15.51 2.76
CA LEU A 117 9.13 -15.18 1.43
C LEU A 117 10.23 -15.26 0.37
N VAL A 118 11.42 -14.75 0.73
CA VAL A 118 12.60 -14.81 -0.12
C VAL A 118 12.95 -16.27 -0.39
N ASP A 119 13.02 -17.09 0.66
CA ASP A 119 13.31 -18.52 0.54
C ASP A 119 12.26 -19.28 -0.31
N LEU A 120 10.97 -18.98 -0.12
CA LEU A 120 9.87 -19.55 -0.91
C LEU A 120 10.06 -19.38 -2.43
N SER A 121 10.71 -18.28 -2.83
CA SER A 121 11.01 -17.98 -4.23
C SER A 121 12.38 -18.53 -4.65
N LEU A 122 13.42 -18.32 -3.82
CA LEU A 122 14.80 -18.63 -4.17
C LEU A 122 15.09 -20.14 -4.16
N ASP A 123 14.50 -20.91 -3.24
CA ASP A 123 14.69 -22.37 -3.18
C ASP A 123 14.27 -23.06 -4.49
N ARG A 124 13.28 -22.49 -5.18
CA ARG A 124 12.76 -22.98 -6.46
C ARG A 124 13.35 -22.24 -7.67
N LYS A 125 14.29 -21.31 -7.47
CA LYS A 125 14.81 -20.39 -8.51
C LYS A 125 13.69 -19.62 -9.23
N ALA A 126 12.57 -19.36 -8.53
CA ALA A 126 11.39 -18.71 -9.06
C ALA A 126 11.54 -17.17 -9.03
N TRP A 127 12.54 -16.65 -9.74
CA TRP A 127 12.85 -15.21 -9.78
C TRP A 127 11.70 -14.35 -10.31
N GLY A 128 10.87 -14.88 -11.20
CA GLY A 128 9.66 -14.19 -11.66
C GLY A 128 8.63 -14.00 -10.55
N GLU A 129 8.50 -14.96 -9.62
CA GLU A 129 7.60 -14.82 -8.46
C GLU A 129 8.13 -13.73 -7.51
N LEU A 130 9.43 -13.73 -7.22
CA LEU A 130 10.06 -12.69 -6.40
C LEU A 130 9.94 -11.29 -7.06
N THR A 131 10.13 -11.23 -8.39
CA THR A 131 9.96 -9.99 -9.16
C THR A 131 8.53 -9.47 -9.07
N MET A 132 7.53 -10.34 -9.13
CA MET A 132 6.13 -9.97 -8.95
C MET A 132 5.91 -9.32 -7.58
N ILE A 133 6.43 -9.92 -6.51
CA ILE A 133 6.22 -9.42 -5.15
C ILE A 133 6.92 -8.07 -4.94
N ILE A 134 8.19 -7.96 -5.33
CA ILE A 134 8.94 -6.69 -5.22
C ILE A 134 8.27 -5.60 -6.06
N SER A 135 7.85 -5.93 -7.28
CA SER A 135 7.18 -4.98 -8.18
C SER A 135 5.82 -4.53 -7.66
N HIS A 136 5.08 -5.41 -6.97
CA HIS A 136 3.82 -5.08 -6.31
C HIS A 136 4.05 -4.02 -5.22
N GLU A 137 5.01 -4.25 -4.33
CA GLU A 137 5.35 -3.28 -3.27
C GLU A 137 5.84 -1.94 -3.86
N LEU A 138 6.66 -1.95 -4.91
CA LEU A 138 7.07 -0.73 -5.61
C LEU A 138 5.89 -0.01 -6.29
N ALA A 139 4.89 -0.75 -6.78
CA ALA A 139 3.69 -0.17 -7.34
C ALA A 139 2.90 0.63 -6.29
N HIS A 140 2.85 0.17 -5.03
CA HIS A 140 2.26 0.95 -3.93
C HIS A 140 2.96 2.30 -3.72
N HIS A 141 4.29 2.33 -3.82
CA HIS A 141 5.03 3.60 -3.79
C HIS A 141 4.71 4.49 -5.01
N ARG A 142 4.69 3.91 -6.22
CA ARG A 142 4.52 4.65 -7.47
C ARG A 142 3.10 5.20 -7.68
N LEU A 143 2.09 4.42 -7.30
CA LEU A 143 0.67 4.79 -7.38
C LEU A 143 0.23 5.65 -6.18
N GLY A 144 1.13 5.88 -5.22
CA GLY A 144 0.89 6.72 -4.05
C GLY A 144 0.00 6.06 -2.98
N HIS A 145 -0.19 4.74 -3.03
CA HIS A 145 -0.99 3.95 -2.07
C HIS A 145 -0.63 4.25 -0.62
N ILE A 146 0.65 4.48 -0.37
CA ILE A 146 1.22 4.77 0.95
C ILE A 146 1.59 6.26 1.14
N SER A 147 0.95 7.16 0.40
CA SER A 147 1.15 8.61 0.56
C SER A 147 0.46 9.12 1.81
N ILE A 148 1.23 9.61 2.79
CA ILE A 148 0.72 10.17 4.05
C ILE A 148 -0.32 11.27 3.80
N TRP A 149 -0.04 12.20 2.89
CA TRP A 149 -0.95 13.30 2.56
C TRP A 149 -2.27 12.82 1.97
N ARG A 150 -2.22 11.79 1.12
CA ARG A 150 -3.43 11.23 0.53
C ARG A 150 -4.23 10.46 1.56
N THR A 151 -3.56 9.69 2.42
CA THR A 151 -4.22 8.98 3.52
C THR A 151 -4.91 9.95 4.46
N LEU A 152 -4.27 11.06 4.84
CA LEU A 152 -4.89 12.11 5.66
C LEU A 152 -6.09 12.75 4.97
N PHE A 153 -5.98 13.09 3.68
CA PHE A 153 -7.06 13.70 2.93
C PHE A 153 -8.27 12.76 2.75
N LEU A 154 -8.01 11.47 2.52
CA LEU A 154 -9.06 10.47 2.35
C LEU A 154 -9.63 9.94 3.68
N TRP A 155 -9.01 10.24 4.82
CA TRP A 155 -9.42 9.71 6.12
C TRP A 155 -10.92 9.95 6.42
N PRO A 156 -11.50 11.15 6.20
CA PRO A 156 -12.94 11.34 6.40
C PRO A 156 -13.80 10.43 5.52
N ALA A 157 -13.39 10.18 4.26
CA ALA A 157 -14.13 9.30 3.35
C ALA A 157 -14.11 7.83 3.80
N THR A 158 -13.08 7.42 4.55
CA THR A 158 -13.01 6.05 5.11
C THR A 158 -14.04 5.79 6.21
N THR A 159 -14.69 6.83 6.74
CA THR A 159 -15.79 6.69 7.72
C THR A 159 -17.11 6.25 7.06
N VAL A 160 -17.25 6.43 5.74
CA VAL A 160 -18.38 5.89 4.98
C VAL A 160 -18.27 4.37 4.94
N PRO A 161 -19.29 3.62 5.39
CA PRO A 161 -19.23 2.16 5.44
C PRO A 161 -18.78 1.53 4.12
N PHE A 162 -17.84 0.59 4.22
CA PHE A 162 -17.27 -0.20 3.11
C PHE A 162 -16.45 0.56 2.06
N LEU A 163 -16.53 1.90 1.98
CA LEU A 163 -15.83 2.69 0.96
C LEU A 163 -14.30 2.59 1.09
N GLY A 164 -13.78 2.71 2.32
CA GLY A 164 -12.35 2.56 2.58
C GLY A 164 -11.82 1.18 2.17
N GLY A 165 -12.56 0.12 2.49
CA GLY A 165 -12.23 -1.25 2.08
C GLY A 165 -12.30 -1.43 0.56
N ALA A 166 -13.33 -0.90 -0.10
CA ALA A 166 -13.44 -0.96 -1.56
C ALA A 166 -12.28 -0.26 -2.27
N TYR A 167 -11.86 0.91 -1.78
CA TYR A 167 -10.70 1.62 -2.29
C TYR A 167 -9.39 0.85 -2.07
N ALA A 168 -9.20 0.27 -0.87
CA ALA A 168 -8.02 -0.57 -0.57
C ALA A 168 -7.94 -1.78 -1.52
N ARG A 169 -9.06 -2.50 -1.73
CA ARG A 169 -9.13 -3.62 -2.68
C ARG A 169 -8.80 -3.19 -4.12
N ALA A 170 -9.25 -2.01 -4.56
CA ALA A 170 -8.90 -1.47 -5.87
C ALA A 170 -7.41 -1.11 -5.98
N CYS A 171 -6.78 -0.67 -4.89
CA CYS A 171 -5.34 -0.40 -4.83
C CYS A 171 -4.54 -1.71 -5.02
N GLU A 172 -4.92 -2.79 -4.35
CA GLU A 172 -4.29 -4.12 -4.51
C GLU A 172 -4.34 -4.60 -5.96
N LEU A 173 -5.52 -4.54 -6.60
CA LEU A 173 -5.67 -4.96 -8.00
C LEU A 173 -4.88 -4.07 -8.97
N SER A 174 -4.72 -2.79 -8.65
CA SER A 174 -3.90 -1.87 -9.45
C SER A 174 -2.41 -2.19 -9.30
N ALA A 175 -1.96 -2.50 -8.08
CA ALA A 175 -0.59 -2.91 -7.81
C ALA A 175 -0.27 -4.26 -8.49
N ASP A 176 -1.19 -5.23 -8.46
CA ASP A 176 -1.06 -6.52 -9.15
C ASP A 176 -0.85 -6.35 -10.66
N ARG A 177 -1.64 -5.47 -11.30
CA ARG A 177 -1.51 -5.21 -12.74
C ARG A 177 -0.16 -4.62 -13.09
N VAL A 178 0.30 -3.62 -12.32
CA VAL A 178 1.61 -3.00 -12.52
C VAL A 178 2.71 -4.04 -12.34
N ALA A 179 2.63 -4.83 -11.28
CA ALA A 179 3.61 -5.85 -10.95
C ALA A 179 3.73 -6.91 -12.04
N MET A 180 2.61 -7.44 -12.55
CA MET A 180 2.62 -8.42 -13.63
C MET A 180 3.26 -7.86 -14.91
N VAL A 181 2.95 -6.61 -15.27
CA VAL A 181 3.56 -5.96 -16.45
C VAL A 181 5.08 -5.84 -16.28
N LEU A 182 5.56 -5.54 -15.07
CA LEU A 182 6.99 -5.44 -14.79
C LEU A 182 7.69 -6.81 -14.77
N THR A 183 7.01 -7.84 -14.26
CA THR A 183 7.47 -9.23 -14.29
C THR A 183 7.58 -9.77 -15.71
N GLY A 184 6.65 -9.39 -16.60
CA GLY A 184 6.66 -9.82 -18.00
C GLY A 184 6.25 -11.28 -18.23
N ASP A 185 5.84 -11.98 -17.17
CA ASP A 185 5.39 -13.37 -17.19
C ASP A 185 4.13 -13.49 -16.33
N THR A 186 2.99 -13.72 -17.00
CA THR A 186 1.68 -13.84 -16.34
C THR A 186 1.59 -15.06 -15.44
N ASP A 187 2.22 -16.18 -15.81
CA ASP A 187 2.17 -17.40 -15.03
C ASP A 187 3.01 -17.26 -13.77
N ALA A 188 4.22 -16.68 -13.88
CA ALA A 188 5.03 -16.35 -12.71
C ALA A 188 4.31 -15.36 -11.77
N ALA A 189 3.62 -14.36 -12.33
CA ALA A 189 2.84 -13.42 -11.53
C ALA A 189 1.68 -14.11 -10.78
N CYS A 190 0.94 -14.99 -11.45
CA CYS A 190 -0.13 -15.78 -10.83
C CYS A 190 0.41 -16.77 -9.79
N ASN A 191 1.50 -17.45 -10.10
CA ASN A 191 2.15 -18.40 -9.19
C ASN A 191 2.67 -17.71 -7.94
N ALA A 192 3.16 -16.47 -8.02
CA ALA A 192 3.56 -15.69 -6.84
C ALA A 192 2.40 -15.53 -5.84
N LEU A 193 1.19 -15.22 -6.33
CA LEU A 193 -0.01 -15.09 -5.50
C LEU A 193 -0.44 -16.43 -4.90
N VAL A 194 -0.33 -17.53 -5.65
CA VAL A 194 -0.59 -18.88 -5.14
C VAL A 194 0.41 -19.26 -4.06
N SER A 195 1.71 -19.07 -4.32
CA SER A 195 2.80 -19.33 -3.37
C SER A 195 2.61 -18.56 -2.08
N LEU A 196 2.26 -17.27 -2.16
CA LEU A 196 1.92 -16.43 -0.99
C LEU A 196 0.74 -16.99 -0.20
N SER A 197 -0.30 -17.47 -0.89
CA SER A 197 -1.49 -18.04 -0.24
C SER A 197 -1.20 -19.35 0.48
N LEU A 198 -0.35 -20.18 -0.12
CA LEU A 198 -0.03 -21.53 0.35
C LEU A 198 1.02 -21.52 1.46
N GLY A 199 2.07 -20.73 1.25
CA GLY A 199 3.20 -20.58 2.14
C GLY A 199 4.09 -21.79 2.35
N SER A 200 3.96 -22.82 1.52
CA SER A 200 4.79 -24.01 1.58
C SER A 200 5.86 -23.99 0.50
N ARG A 201 7.12 -23.94 0.93
CA ARG A 201 8.30 -23.99 0.04
C ARG A 201 8.33 -25.26 -0.81
N VAL A 202 7.89 -26.38 -0.22
CA VAL A 202 7.89 -27.71 -0.85
C VAL A 202 6.75 -27.87 -1.85
N LEU A 203 5.56 -27.37 -1.51
CA LEU A 203 4.35 -27.60 -2.30
C LEU A 203 4.10 -26.52 -3.35
N ALA A 204 4.68 -25.32 -3.22
CA ALA A 204 4.42 -24.20 -4.12
C ALA A 204 4.67 -24.55 -5.60
N GLY A 205 5.79 -25.22 -5.92
CA GLY A 205 6.09 -25.66 -7.29
C GLY A 205 5.20 -26.79 -7.83
N GLN A 206 4.42 -27.45 -6.98
CA GLN A 206 3.50 -28.53 -7.35
C GLN A 206 2.05 -28.05 -7.44
N THR A 207 1.79 -26.78 -7.15
CA THR A 207 0.42 -26.27 -7.06
C THR A 207 -0.17 -26.06 -8.43
N ASN A 208 -1.37 -26.61 -8.66
CA ASN A 208 -2.10 -26.38 -9.90
C ASN A 208 -2.87 -25.05 -9.83
N LEU A 209 -2.40 -24.07 -10.62
CA LEU A 209 -3.00 -22.73 -10.69
C LEU A 209 -4.49 -22.77 -11.06
N ARG A 210 -4.89 -23.65 -11.99
CA ARG A 210 -6.29 -23.76 -12.42
C ARG A 210 -7.17 -24.28 -11.30
N SER A 211 -6.75 -25.35 -10.61
CA SER A 211 -7.47 -25.88 -9.44
C SER A 211 -7.63 -24.82 -8.34
N PHE A 212 -6.60 -23.99 -8.11
CA PHE A 212 -6.69 -22.88 -7.16
C PHE A 212 -7.67 -21.78 -7.61
N ILE A 213 -7.82 -21.54 -8.91
CA ILE A 213 -8.82 -20.58 -9.43
C ILE A 213 -10.23 -21.16 -9.34
N ASP A 214 -10.42 -22.43 -9.74
CA ASP A 214 -11.72 -23.10 -9.79
C ASP A 214 -12.38 -23.17 -8.39
N GLN A 215 -11.59 -23.19 -7.32
CA GLN A 215 -12.09 -23.17 -5.94
C GLN A 215 -12.93 -21.91 -5.61
N GLU A 216 -12.79 -20.80 -6.35
CA GLU A 216 -13.63 -19.60 -6.15
C GLU A 216 -15.12 -19.92 -6.37
N GLN A 217 -15.43 -20.89 -7.24
CA GLN A 217 -16.80 -21.34 -7.49
C GLN A 217 -17.43 -22.01 -6.26
N SER A 218 -16.60 -22.54 -5.35
CA SER A 218 -17.04 -23.16 -4.09
C SER A 218 -17.27 -22.12 -2.98
N VAL A 219 -16.95 -20.85 -3.18
CA VAL A 219 -17.20 -19.79 -2.20
C VAL A 219 -18.71 -19.49 -2.16
N PRO A 220 -19.40 -19.66 -1.01
CA PRO A 220 -20.83 -19.39 -0.94
C PRO A 220 -21.13 -17.92 -1.24
N SER A 221 -21.98 -17.62 -2.24
CA SER A 221 -22.13 -16.27 -2.80
C SER A 221 -22.38 -15.18 -1.75
N MET A 222 -23.34 -15.38 -0.84
CA MET A 222 -23.69 -14.41 0.21
C MET A 222 -22.53 -14.19 1.19
N PHE A 223 -21.92 -15.25 1.68
CA PHE A 223 -20.80 -15.15 2.61
C PHE A 223 -19.52 -14.66 1.93
N GLY A 224 -19.35 -14.95 0.63
CA GLY A 224 -18.31 -14.39 -0.21
C GLY A 224 -18.44 -12.87 -0.35
N LEU A 225 -19.65 -12.35 -0.56
CA LEU A 225 -19.89 -10.91 -0.58
C LEU A 225 -19.62 -10.28 0.79
N LEU A 226 -20.11 -10.88 1.87
CA LEU A 226 -19.87 -10.38 3.23
C LEU A 226 -18.38 -10.34 3.56
N GLN A 227 -17.66 -11.43 3.30
CA GLN A 227 -16.22 -11.50 3.51
C GLN A 227 -15.48 -10.42 2.72
N GLU A 228 -15.90 -10.16 1.49
CA GLU A 228 -15.29 -9.12 0.67
C GLU A 228 -15.58 -7.70 1.19
N LEU A 229 -16.81 -7.42 1.65
CA LEU A 229 -17.18 -6.12 2.22
C LEU A 229 -16.34 -5.77 3.46
N TYR A 230 -16.05 -6.76 4.31
CA TYR A 230 -15.27 -6.58 5.54
C TYR A 230 -13.76 -6.76 5.36
N SER A 231 -13.28 -7.21 4.19
CA SER A 231 -11.85 -7.40 3.94
C SER A 231 -11.21 -6.17 3.30
N THR A 232 -10.01 -5.82 3.76
CA THR A 232 -9.16 -4.78 3.13
C THR A 232 -8.47 -5.27 1.86
N HIS A 233 -8.35 -6.59 1.70
CA HIS A 233 -7.71 -7.22 0.53
C HIS A 233 -8.72 -8.09 -0.22
N PRO A 234 -8.68 -8.13 -1.56
CA PRO A 234 -9.48 -9.09 -2.31
C PRO A 234 -8.99 -10.51 -1.99
N ARG A 235 -9.88 -11.51 -2.11
CA ARG A 235 -9.48 -12.91 -2.04
C ARG A 235 -8.39 -13.21 -3.07
N MET A 236 -7.43 -14.06 -2.73
CA MET A 236 -6.31 -14.40 -3.60
C MET A 236 -6.76 -15.01 -4.93
N THR A 237 -7.79 -15.87 -4.89
CA THR A 237 -8.49 -16.39 -6.07
C THR A 237 -9.02 -15.30 -7.00
N LYS A 238 -9.67 -14.27 -6.45
CA LYS A 238 -10.16 -13.12 -7.21
C LYS A 238 -9.04 -12.28 -7.80
N ARG A 239 -7.95 -12.07 -7.05
CA ARG A 239 -6.76 -11.34 -7.55
C ARG A 239 -6.21 -12.02 -8.80
N ILE A 240 -6.02 -13.34 -8.76
CA ILE A 240 -5.55 -14.13 -9.90
C ILE A 240 -6.54 -14.06 -11.08
N LEU A 241 -7.85 -14.19 -10.84
CA LEU A 241 -8.87 -14.05 -11.88
C LEU A 241 -8.81 -12.69 -12.57
N GLU A 242 -8.76 -11.60 -11.81
CA GLU A 242 -8.67 -10.23 -12.35
C GLU A 242 -7.35 -9.99 -13.08
N LEU A 243 -6.27 -10.60 -12.61
CA LEU A 243 -4.97 -10.52 -13.24
C LEU A 243 -4.95 -11.22 -14.60
N LYS A 244 -5.51 -12.44 -14.70
CA LYS A 244 -5.66 -13.17 -15.97
C LYS A 244 -6.57 -12.44 -16.96
N LYS A 245 -7.69 -11.89 -16.50
CA LYS A 245 -8.58 -11.06 -17.34
C LYS A 245 -7.83 -9.85 -17.91
N TYR A 246 -7.02 -9.19 -17.09
CA TYR A 246 -6.22 -8.05 -17.54
C TYR A 246 -5.12 -8.47 -18.54
N ALA A 247 -4.45 -9.61 -18.31
CA ALA A 247 -3.46 -10.15 -19.25
C ALA A 247 -4.06 -10.44 -20.62
N GLN A 248 -5.24 -11.07 -20.65
CA GLN A 248 -5.99 -11.33 -21.89
C GLN A 248 -6.36 -10.03 -22.61
N TYR A 249 -6.86 -9.03 -21.88
CA TYR A 249 -7.22 -7.73 -22.45
C TYR A 249 -6.02 -7.00 -23.06
N GLN A 250 -4.82 -7.14 -22.47
CA GLN A 250 -3.57 -6.53 -22.96
C GLN A 250 -2.85 -7.38 -24.02
N GLY A 251 -3.34 -8.58 -24.35
CA GLY A 251 -2.66 -9.50 -25.24
C GLY A 251 -1.33 -10.03 -24.70
N LEU A 252 -1.16 -10.07 -23.38
CA LEU A 252 0.04 -10.63 -22.74
C LEU A 252 0.02 -12.15 -22.84
N PRO A 253 1.19 -12.81 -22.93
CA PRO A 253 1.26 -14.26 -22.92
C PRO A 253 0.63 -14.80 -21.64
N THR A 254 -0.33 -15.69 -21.78
CA THR A 254 -0.90 -16.48 -20.68
C THR A 254 -0.56 -17.93 -20.96
N GLY A 255 -0.09 -18.70 -19.97
CA GLY A 255 0.08 -20.14 -20.12
C GLY A 255 -1.21 -20.83 -20.56
N PRO A 256 -1.14 -22.10 -20.98
CA PRO A 256 -2.31 -22.86 -21.39
C PRO A 256 -3.39 -22.84 -20.28
N ALA A 257 -4.62 -22.55 -20.69
CA ALA A 257 -5.80 -22.46 -19.84
C ALA A 257 -6.20 -23.81 -19.23
#